data_AF-A0A955B4M2-F1
#
_entry.id   AF-A0A955B4M2-F1
#
_cell.length_a   1.000
_cell.length_b   1.000
_cell.length_c   1.000
_cell.angle_alpha   90.00
_cell.angle_beta   90.00
_cell.angle_gamma   90.00
#
_symmetry.space_group_name_H-M   'P 1'
#
loop_
_entity.id
_entity.type
_entity.pdbx_description
1 polymer ?
#
loop_
_entity_poly.entity_id
_entity_poly.type
_entity_poly.pdbx_seq_one_letter_code
_entity_poly.pdbx_strand_id
1 'polypeptide(L)'
;MRKLVVVLTLAVLLLIPTTAAAEPGWLPIVVAPEPLRTQIKNTDILLRPYRPLHFYGNTVRRMYYRDNPLPTLQDYRNTLVALLSYPSP
;
A
#
# COMPACT_ATOMS: atom_id res chain seq x y z
N MET A 1 -43.72 -5.91 -15.15
CA MET A 1 -42.92 -4.67 -15.07
C MET A 1 -42.07 -4.58 -13.79
N ARG A 2 -42.63 -4.74 -12.58
CA ARG A 2 -41.87 -4.69 -11.31
C ARG A 2 -40.64 -5.61 -11.25
N LYS A 3 -40.77 -6.87 -11.70
CA LYS A 3 -39.65 -7.84 -11.75
C LYS A 3 -38.52 -7.39 -12.69
N LEU A 4 -38.88 -6.74 -13.80
CA LEU A 4 -37.92 -6.25 -14.80
C LEU A 4 -37.12 -5.06 -14.26
N VAL A 5 -37.79 -4.16 -13.54
CA VAL A 5 -37.17 -3.02 -12.87
C VAL A 5 -36.16 -3.50 -11.82
N VAL A 6 -36.52 -4.50 -11.00
CA VAL A 6 -35.63 -5.08 -9.97
C VAL A 6 -34.40 -5.75 -10.59
N VAL A 7 -34.57 -6.51 -11.68
CA VAL A 7 -33.44 -7.15 -12.38
C VAL A 7 -32.50 -6.09 -12.97
N LEU A 8 -33.05 -5.04 -13.59
CA LEU A 8 -32.25 -3.94 -14.12
C LEU A 8 -31.48 -3.20 -13.03
N THR A 9 -32.09 -2.96 -11.86
CA THR A 9 -31.40 -2.28 -10.75
C THR A 9 -30.26 -3.12 -10.20
N LEU A 10 -30.45 -4.44 -10.04
CA LEU A 10 -29.39 -5.34 -9.59
C LEU A 10 -28.22 -5.40 -10.59
N ALA A 11 -28.52 -5.44 -11.89
CA ALA A 11 -27.51 -5.47 -12.95
C ALA A 11 -26.66 -4.18 -12.98
N VAL A 12 -27.27 -3.02 -12.71
CA VAL A 12 -26.56 -1.73 -12.63
C VAL A 12 -25.65 -1.67 -11.41
N LEU A 13 -26.04 -2.24 -10.26
CA LEU A 13 -25.19 -2.31 -9.06
C LEU A 13 -23.93 -3.16 -9.26
N LEU A 14 -23.98 -4.16 -10.14
CA LEU A 14 -22.82 -5.02 -10.45
C LEU A 14 -21.78 -4.34 -11.37
N LEU A 15 -22.13 -3.21 -11.99
CA LEU A 15 -21.25 -2.46 -12.89
C LEU A 15 -20.43 -1.39 -12.17
N ILE A 16 -20.52 -1.27 -10.84
CA ILE A 16 -19.74 -0.29 -10.07
C ILE A 16 -18.28 -0.77 -10.03
N PRO A 17 -17.32 -0.06 -10.67
CA PRO A 17 -15.92 -0.42 -10.59
C PRO A 17 -15.42 -0.18 -9.17
N THR A 18 -14.84 -1.20 -8.54
CA THR A 18 -14.10 -1.06 -7.30
C THR A 18 -12.71 -0.52 -7.60
N THR A 19 -12.55 0.80 -7.61
CA THR A 19 -11.22 1.41 -7.70
C THR A 19 -10.51 1.27 -6.35
N ALA A 20 -9.62 0.29 -6.22
CA ALA A 20 -8.68 0.25 -5.11
C ALA A 20 -7.73 1.46 -5.23
N ALA A 21 -7.53 2.18 -4.12
CA ALA A 21 -6.58 3.28 -4.10
C ALA A 21 -5.17 2.77 -4.44
N ALA A 22 -4.43 3.51 -5.27
CA ALA A 22 -3.07 3.12 -5.61
C ALA A 22 -2.14 3.22 -4.39
N GLU A 23 -1.29 2.22 -4.21
CA GLU A 23 -0.33 2.18 -3.11
C GLU A 23 0.77 3.27 -3.23
N PRO A 24 1.28 3.80 -2.10
CA PRO A 24 2.23 4.92 -2.06
C PRO A 24 3.66 4.58 -2.49
N GLY A 25 3.90 3.43 -3.14
CA GLY A 25 5.22 3.00 -3.61
C GLY A 25 6.18 2.53 -2.51
N TRP A 26 7.45 2.34 -2.86
CA TRP A 26 8.47 1.73 -1.98
C TRP A 26 9.75 2.58 -1.93
N LEU A 27 10.27 2.85 -0.73
CA LEU A 27 11.58 3.48 -0.52
C LEU A 27 12.62 2.42 -0.15
N PRO A 28 13.70 2.25 -0.94
CA PRO A 28 14.71 1.21 -0.73
C PRO A 28 15.75 1.61 0.33
N ILE A 29 15.32 2.19 1.45
CA ILE A 29 16.19 2.68 2.52
C ILE A 29 15.68 2.25 3.89
N VAL A 30 16.58 1.73 4.71
CA VAL A 30 16.26 1.31 6.09
C VAL A 30 16.19 2.55 7.00
N VAL A 31 17.25 3.35 7.00
CA VAL A 31 17.31 4.60 7.77
C VAL A 31 17.17 5.75 6.81
N ALA A 32 16.04 6.47 6.90
CA ALA A 32 15.86 7.70 6.13
C ALA A 32 16.78 8.80 6.65
N PRO A 33 17.63 9.40 5.79
CA PRO A 33 18.40 10.59 6.15
C PRO A 33 17.47 11.81 6.27
N GLU A 34 17.91 12.84 6.98
CA GLU A 34 17.32 14.17 6.79
C GLU A 34 17.74 14.68 5.39
N PRO A 35 16.89 15.37 4.61
CA PRO A 35 15.56 15.92 4.91
C PRO A 35 14.40 14.94 4.65
N LEU A 36 14.67 13.79 4.04
CA LEU A 36 13.65 12.80 3.68
C LEU A 36 12.87 12.28 4.89
N ARG A 37 13.54 12.09 6.02
CA ARG A 37 12.88 11.68 7.27
C ARG A 37 11.83 12.71 7.70
N THR A 38 12.14 14.00 7.61
CA THR A 38 11.19 15.08 7.92
C THR A 38 10.00 15.06 6.98
N GLN A 39 10.22 14.91 5.66
CA GLN A 39 9.14 14.76 4.69
C GLN A 39 8.23 13.56 5.02
N ILE A 40 8.81 12.39 5.35
CA ILE A 40 8.04 11.19 5.69
C ILE A 40 7.21 11.42 6.95
N LYS A 41 7.76 12.08 7.98
CA LYS A 41 7.03 12.40 9.22
C LYS A 41 5.83 13.31 8.97
N ASN A 42 5.96 14.25 8.03
CA ASN A 42 4.91 15.20 7.67
C ASN A 42 3.88 14.64 6.67
N THR A 43 4.12 13.46 6.11
CA THR A 43 3.17 12.77 5.22
C THR A 43 2.17 11.96 6.07
N ASP A 44 0.89 11.91 5.69
CA ASP A 44 -0.09 11.03 6.34
C ASP A 44 0.37 9.55 6.30
N ILE A 45 0.10 8.80 7.37
CA ILE A 45 0.60 7.42 7.49
C ILE A 45 0.18 6.51 6.33
N LEU A 46 -1.02 6.71 5.78
CA LEU A 46 -1.54 5.92 4.66
C LEU A 46 -0.82 6.26 3.36
N LEU A 47 -0.41 7.51 3.18
CA LEU A 47 0.27 8.00 1.98
C LEU A 47 1.80 7.84 2.02
N ARG A 48 2.35 7.31 3.12
CA ARG A 48 3.80 7.07 3.23
C ARG A 48 4.21 5.85 2.40
N PRO A 49 5.31 5.90 1.64
CA PRO A 49 5.83 4.73 0.95
C PRO A 49 6.23 3.62 1.95
N TYR A 50 6.14 2.37 1.49
CA TYR A 50 6.68 1.21 2.19
C TYR A 50 8.20 1.30 2.34
N ARG A 51 8.73 0.70 3.41
CA ARG A 51 10.17 0.69 3.70
C ARG A 51 10.63 -0.67 4.20
N PRO A 52 11.86 -1.11 3.88
CA PRO A 52 12.45 -2.30 4.47
C PRO A 52 12.45 -2.20 5.99
N LEU A 53 12.13 -3.30 6.67
CA LEU A 53 12.13 -3.44 8.14
C LEU A 53 11.16 -2.50 8.91
N HIS A 54 10.27 -1.77 8.21
CA HIS A 54 9.29 -0.89 8.86
C HIS A 54 7.96 -1.62 9.13
N PHE A 55 7.99 -2.63 10.00
CA PHE A 55 6.88 -3.59 10.19
C PHE A 55 5.53 -2.92 10.46
N TYR A 56 5.40 -2.13 11.52
CA TYR A 56 4.12 -1.52 11.92
C TYR A 56 3.50 -0.66 10.81
N GLY A 57 4.24 0.32 10.28
CA GLY A 57 3.70 1.20 9.24
C GLY A 57 3.38 0.45 7.95
N ASN A 58 4.16 -0.57 7.58
CA ASN A 58 3.86 -1.40 6.44
C ASN A 58 2.58 -2.22 6.65
N THR A 59 2.38 -2.77 7.84
CA THR A 59 1.15 -3.50 8.20
C THR A 59 -0.08 -2.60 8.08
N VAL A 60 -0.04 -1.39 8.65
CA VAL A 60 -1.15 -0.41 8.56
C VAL A 60 -1.50 -0.13 7.10
N ARG A 61 -0.49 0.11 6.26
CA ARG A 61 -0.71 0.41 4.83
C ARG A 61 -1.23 -0.80 4.06
N ARG A 62 -0.71 -2.00 4.30
CA ARG A 62 -1.24 -3.22 3.65
C ARG A 62 -2.68 -3.49 4.07
N MET A 63 -3.01 -3.30 5.34
CA MET A 63 -4.39 -3.43 5.81
C MET A 63 -5.31 -2.44 5.07
N TYR A 64 -4.87 -1.19 4.91
CA TYR A 64 -5.67 -0.17 4.22
C TYR A 64 -5.83 -0.42 2.71
N TYR A 65 -4.76 -0.80 2.00
CA TYR A 65 -4.79 -0.92 0.53
C TYR A 65 -5.14 -2.32 0.01
N ARG A 66 -4.94 -3.36 0.82
CA ARG A 66 -5.06 -4.77 0.39
C ARG A 66 -6.04 -5.58 1.25
N ASP A 67 -6.62 -5.00 2.31
CA ASP A 67 -7.41 -5.69 3.33
C ASP A 67 -6.69 -6.93 3.93
N ASN A 68 -5.35 -6.94 3.86
CA ASN A 68 -4.54 -8.06 4.29
C ASN A 68 -3.20 -7.54 4.84
N PRO A 69 -2.88 -7.75 6.12
CA PRO A 69 -1.64 -7.26 6.73
C PRO A 69 -0.38 -8.00 6.26
N LEU A 70 -0.52 -9.17 5.63
CA LEU A 70 0.61 -10.03 5.29
C LEU A 70 1.45 -9.46 4.14
N PRO A 71 2.79 -9.55 4.24
CA PRO A 71 3.68 -9.22 3.12
C PRO A 71 3.46 -10.14 1.93
N THR A 72 3.52 -9.57 0.73
CA THR A 72 3.57 -10.35 -0.52
C THR A 72 5.00 -10.80 -0.82
N LEU A 73 5.17 -11.71 -1.78
CA LEU A 73 6.50 -12.07 -2.31
C LEU A 73 7.26 -10.84 -2.83
N GLN A 74 6.56 -9.88 -3.42
CA GLN A 74 7.16 -8.64 -3.90
C GLN A 74 7.69 -7.77 -2.74
N ASP A 75 6.98 -7.71 -1.61
CA ASP A 75 7.46 -6.97 -0.43
C ASP A 75 8.74 -7.59 0.14
N TYR A 76 8.83 -8.93 0.16
CA TYR A 76 10.04 -9.64 0.55
C TYR A 76 11.20 -9.37 -0.41
N ARG A 77 10.94 -9.44 -1.72
CA ARG A 77 11.94 -9.12 -2.76
C ARG A 77 12.44 -7.68 -2.61
N ASN A 78 11.55 -6.71 -2.47
CA ASN A 78 11.91 -5.30 -2.29
C ASN A 78 12.75 -5.07 -1.03
N THR A 79 12.43 -5.77 0.05
CA THR A 79 13.19 -5.72 1.30
C THR A 79 14.59 -6.31 1.10
N LEU A 80 14.70 -7.50 0.50
CA LEU A 80 15.98 -8.16 0.25
C LEU A 80 16.88 -7.32 -0.65
N VAL A 81 16.35 -6.80 -1.75
CA VAL A 81 17.10 -5.91 -2.67
C VAL A 81 17.59 -4.68 -1.92
N ALA A 82 16.75 -4.05 -1.09
CA ALA A 82 17.15 -2.89 -0.31
C ALA A 82 18.27 -3.22 0.69
N LEU A 83 18.23 -4.37 1.37
CA LEU A 83 19.27 -4.79 2.31
C LEU A 83 20.59 -5.12 1.61
N LEU A 84 20.55 -5.77 0.46
CA LEU A 84 21.76 -6.10 -0.32
C LEU A 84 22.40 -4.88 -0.98
N SER A 85 21.59 -3.85 -1.27
CA SER A 85 22.05 -2.61 -1.91
C SER A 85 22.38 -1.51 -0.91
N TYR A 86 22.11 -1.73 0.39
CA TYR A 86 22.37 -0.73 1.41
C TYR A 86 23.88 -0.63 1.65
N PRO A 87 24.51 0.53 1.41
CA PRO A 87 25.92 0.68 1.73
C PRO A 87 26.11 0.48 3.23
N SER A 88 27.11 -0.33 3.60
CA SER A 88 27.56 -0.46 4.98
C SER A 88 27.78 0.94 5.57
N PRO A 89 27.38 1.19 6.83
CA PRO A 89 27.59 2.48 7.48
C PRO A 89 29.06 2.89 7.54
#